data_AF-A0A1F0VS93-F1
#
_entry.id   AF-A0A1F0VS93-F1
#
_cell.length_a   1.000
_cell.length_b   1.000
_cell.length_c   1.000
_cell.angle_alpha   90.00
_cell.angle_beta   90.00
_cell.angle_gamma   90.00
#
_symmetry.space_group_name_H-M   'P 1'
#
loop_
_entity.id
_entity.type
_entity.pdbx_description
1 polymer ?
#
loop_
_entity_poly.entity_id
_entity_poly.type
_entity_poly.pdbx_seq_one_letter_code
_entity_poly.pdbx_strand_id
1 'polypeptide(L)'
;MSAQKSTAAAAAASSVAKKTKPAKQKPMSIGVTLKHVQKQFPDVTVSKIRFLESEGLITPERTAKGYRRYYQKDLDRLRYILTAQRDHYTPLKVIREQLDAMDSGQVTAIVSSQAEALISAEQLRAPVVTRLTDADVADQAGTTQENIAKLVSVGLIKPDPAGFFDTDDVSIVSAAVALESFGLEARQLKSLRNAARRQADMISQVATPVAHSKSDTAPQQAEELSQQMAALVLSLHGTLVKTELRDEFRP
;
A
#
# COMPACT_ATOMS: atom_id res chain seq x y z
N MET A 1 43.33 43.36 26.92
CA MET A 1 42.99 43.29 25.48
C MET A 1 43.93 42.28 24.84
N SER A 2 43.51 41.20 24.19
CA SER A 2 42.17 40.73 23.82
C SER A 2 42.25 39.23 23.56
N ALA A 3 41.13 38.56 23.81
CA ALA A 3 40.90 37.14 23.64
C ALA A 3 41.10 36.65 22.20
N GLN A 4 41.68 35.46 22.06
CA GLN A 4 41.54 34.61 20.90
C GLN A 4 40.16 33.95 20.92
N LYS A 5 39.40 34.09 19.83
CA LYS A 5 38.24 33.23 19.56
C LYS A 5 38.22 32.84 18.09
N SER A 6 38.54 31.56 17.89
CA SER A 6 38.10 30.66 16.83
C SER A 6 36.78 31.04 16.16
N THR A 7 36.71 31.01 14.83
CA THR A 7 35.59 30.41 14.04
C THR A 7 35.82 30.50 12.53
N ALA A 8 35.24 29.52 11.83
CA ALA A 8 34.87 29.47 10.41
C ALA A 8 35.91 29.00 9.38
N ALA A 9 36.04 27.67 9.33
CA ALA A 9 36.53 26.92 8.18
C ALA A 9 35.46 26.81 7.06
N ALA A 10 35.96 26.72 5.83
CA ALA A 10 35.44 25.93 4.70
C ALA A 10 34.12 26.35 4.05
N ALA A 11 34.18 27.39 3.22
CA ALA A 11 33.29 27.57 2.07
C ALA A 11 34.01 27.13 0.79
N ALA A 12 33.84 25.87 0.37
CA ALA A 12 34.22 25.40 -0.97
C ALA A 12 33.57 24.04 -1.28
N ALA A 13 32.47 24.06 -2.03
CA ALA A 13 32.11 23.05 -3.05
C ALA A 13 30.67 23.30 -3.55
N SER A 14 30.52 24.26 -4.47
CA SER A 14 29.30 24.43 -5.26
C SER A 14 29.63 24.26 -6.74
N SER A 15 29.47 23.06 -7.25
CA SER A 15 29.45 22.69 -8.68
C SER A 15 28.99 21.23 -8.74
N VAL A 16 28.05 20.71 -9.53
CA VAL A 16 27.41 21.13 -10.78
C VAL A 16 26.06 20.39 -10.84
N ALA A 17 24.92 21.09 -10.78
CA ALA A 17 23.62 20.51 -11.18
C ALA A 17 23.33 20.92 -12.63
N LYS A 18 23.88 20.16 -13.58
CA LYS A 18 23.66 20.35 -15.02
C LYS A 18 22.24 19.88 -15.36
N LYS A 19 21.29 20.82 -15.45
CA LYS A 19 19.94 20.59 -15.99
C LYS A 19 20.04 19.97 -17.40
N THR A 20 19.79 18.67 -17.50
CA THR A 20 19.62 17.95 -18.76
C THR A 20 18.31 18.42 -19.43
N LYS A 21 18.41 19.02 -20.62
CA LYS A 21 17.25 19.29 -21.48
C LYS A 21 16.59 17.96 -21.88
N PRO A 22 15.29 17.73 -21.65
CA PRO A 22 14.66 16.49 -22.11
C PRO A 22 14.54 16.48 -23.64
N ALA A 23 14.80 15.31 -24.23
CA ALA A 23 14.62 15.06 -25.66
C ALA A 23 13.17 15.37 -26.08
N LYS A 24 12.98 15.90 -27.31
CA LYS A 24 11.67 16.26 -27.88
C LYS A 24 10.80 15.01 -28.06
N GLN A 25 10.06 14.62 -27.02
CA GLN A 25 9.06 13.55 -27.11
C GLN A 25 7.87 14.03 -27.97
N LYS A 26 7.32 13.14 -28.81
CA LYS A 26 6.17 13.48 -29.67
C LYS A 26 4.90 13.57 -28.81
N PRO A 27 4.22 14.73 -28.76
CA PRO A 27 3.02 14.88 -27.95
C PRO A 27 1.84 14.12 -28.57
N MET A 28 1.05 13.46 -27.72
CA MET A 28 -0.13 12.68 -28.08
C MET A 28 -1.40 13.34 -27.54
N SER A 29 -2.51 13.18 -28.28
CA SER A 29 -3.84 13.60 -27.82
C SER A 29 -4.46 12.52 -26.94
N ILE A 30 -5.45 12.89 -26.11
CA ILE A 30 -6.14 11.95 -25.21
C ILE A 30 -6.71 10.72 -25.93
N GLY A 31 -7.19 10.88 -27.17
CA GLY A 31 -7.72 9.78 -27.98
C GLY A 31 -6.63 8.82 -28.45
N VAL A 32 -5.43 9.32 -28.75
CA VAL A 32 -4.27 8.48 -29.08
C VAL A 32 -3.78 7.76 -27.83
N THR A 33 -3.67 8.47 -26.71
CA THR A 33 -3.31 7.90 -25.39
C THR A 33 -4.25 6.76 -25.00
N LEU A 34 -5.56 6.97 -25.14
CA LEU A 34 -6.58 5.96 -24.85
C LEU A 34 -6.36 4.68 -25.67
N LYS A 35 -6.14 4.79 -26.98
CA LYS A 35 -5.88 3.63 -27.86
C LYS A 35 -4.65 2.83 -27.44
N HIS A 36 -3.62 3.48 -26.89
CA HIS A 36 -2.44 2.78 -26.40
C HIS A 36 -2.70 2.02 -25.10
N VAL A 37 -3.47 2.62 -24.18
CA VAL A 37 -3.82 2.02 -22.88
C VAL A 37 -4.84 0.89 -23.06
N GLN A 38 -5.82 1.05 -23.96
CA GLN A 38 -6.87 0.06 -24.22
C GLN A 38 -6.37 -1.27 -24.77
N LYS A 39 -5.14 -1.32 -25.32
CA LYS A 39 -4.52 -2.60 -25.72
C LYS A 39 -4.32 -3.57 -24.55
N GLN A 40 -4.14 -3.05 -23.35
CA GLN A 40 -3.94 -3.83 -22.12
C GLN A 40 -5.11 -3.70 -21.14
N PHE A 41 -5.91 -2.62 -21.25
CA PHE A 41 -7.02 -2.31 -20.36
C PHE A 41 -8.26 -1.92 -21.17
N PRO A 42 -9.03 -2.89 -21.71
CA PRO A 42 -10.12 -2.62 -22.65
C PRO A 42 -11.24 -1.74 -22.07
N ASP A 43 -11.46 -1.79 -20.75
CA ASP A 43 -12.54 -1.07 -20.07
C ASP A 43 -12.21 0.40 -19.75
N VAL A 44 -11.00 0.86 -20.07
CA VAL A 44 -10.59 2.24 -19.81
C VAL A 44 -11.29 3.19 -20.76
N THR A 45 -11.82 4.28 -20.20
CA THR A 45 -12.50 5.34 -20.93
C THR A 45 -11.77 6.68 -20.83
N VAL A 46 -12.11 7.62 -21.71
CA VAL A 46 -11.63 9.02 -21.62
C VAL A 46 -11.96 9.64 -20.26
N SER A 47 -13.15 9.34 -19.72
CA SER A 47 -13.60 9.84 -18.42
C SER A 47 -12.70 9.34 -17.29
N LYS A 48 -12.29 8.07 -17.32
CA LYS A 48 -11.34 7.51 -16.33
C LYS A 48 -9.99 8.21 -16.38
N ILE A 49 -9.43 8.46 -17.57
CA ILE A 49 -8.14 9.17 -17.71
C ILE A 49 -8.24 10.61 -17.16
N ARG A 50 -9.35 11.30 -17.43
CA ARG A 50 -9.59 12.67 -16.90
C ARG A 50 -9.77 12.67 -15.39
N PHE A 51 -10.43 11.66 -14.85
CA PHE A 51 -10.58 11.49 -13.41
C PHE A 51 -9.24 11.27 -12.71
N LEU A 52 -8.36 10.45 -13.27
CA LEU A 52 -7.00 10.26 -12.74
C LEU A 52 -6.16 11.55 -12.81
N GLU A 53 -6.38 12.38 -13.82
CA GLU A 53 -5.77 13.72 -13.89
C GLU A 53 -6.32 14.68 -12.83
N SER A 54 -7.64 14.71 -12.59
CA SER A 54 -8.23 15.58 -11.55
C SER A 54 -7.78 15.17 -10.15
N GLU A 55 -7.52 13.88 -9.94
CA GLU A 55 -6.91 13.34 -8.73
C GLU A 55 -5.38 13.53 -8.70
N GLY A 56 -4.78 14.24 -9.66
CA GLY A 56 -3.35 14.59 -9.65
C GLY A 56 -2.39 13.41 -9.84
N LEU A 57 -2.87 12.23 -10.25
CA LEU A 57 -2.03 11.05 -10.46
C LEU A 57 -1.25 11.11 -11.77
N ILE A 58 -1.72 11.92 -12.71
CA ILE A 58 -1.05 12.23 -13.97
C ILE A 58 -1.09 13.74 -14.21
N THR A 59 -0.01 14.28 -14.77
CA THR A 59 0.15 15.73 -14.99
C THR A 59 0.54 16.03 -16.45
N PRO A 60 -0.39 15.84 -17.42
CA PRO A 60 -0.12 16.11 -18.82
C PRO A 60 0.14 17.60 -19.06
N GLU A 61 1.04 17.91 -19.99
CA GLU A 61 1.35 19.31 -20.32
C GLU A 61 0.17 19.98 -21.01
N ARG A 62 0.05 21.29 -20.82
CA ARG A 62 -0.95 22.10 -21.52
C ARG A 62 -0.28 22.95 -22.61
N THR A 63 -0.90 22.98 -23.78
CA THR A 63 -0.52 23.93 -24.84
C THR A 63 -0.90 25.35 -24.45
N ALA A 64 -0.31 26.36 -25.10
CA ALA A 64 -0.69 27.76 -24.94
C ALA A 64 -2.18 28.04 -25.24
N LYS A 65 -2.86 27.13 -25.97
CA LYS A 65 -4.30 27.16 -26.25
C LYS A 65 -5.14 26.30 -25.30
N GLY A 66 -4.55 25.72 -24.24
CA GLY A 66 -5.26 24.98 -23.19
C GLY A 66 -5.48 23.48 -23.43
N TYR A 67 -5.13 22.94 -24.60
CA TYR A 67 -5.24 21.49 -24.88
C TYR A 67 -4.18 20.66 -24.14
N ARG A 68 -4.58 19.47 -23.68
CA ARG A 68 -3.71 18.48 -23.01
C ARG A 68 -2.83 17.75 -24.01
N ARG A 69 -1.55 17.59 -23.66
CA ARG A 69 -0.55 16.81 -24.37
C ARG A 69 -0.01 15.74 -23.44
N TYR A 70 -0.23 14.50 -23.83
CA TYR A 70 0.31 13.33 -23.16
C TYR A 70 1.62 12.94 -23.84
N TYR A 71 2.55 12.41 -23.06
CA TYR A 71 3.83 11.90 -23.50
C TYR A 71 4.02 10.46 -23.07
N GLN A 72 5.16 9.87 -23.42
CA GLN A 72 5.43 8.47 -23.08
C GLN A 72 5.43 8.24 -21.56
N LYS A 73 5.98 9.19 -20.79
CA LYS A 73 5.94 9.17 -19.32
C LYS A 73 4.52 9.04 -18.76
N ASP A 74 3.53 9.69 -19.39
CA ASP A 74 2.14 9.68 -18.90
C ASP A 74 1.48 8.34 -19.21
N LEU A 75 1.84 7.70 -20.33
CA LEU A 75 1.39 6.35 -20.67
C LEU A 75 1.93 5.31 -19.70
N ASP A 76 3.22 5.39 -19.36
CA ASP A 76 3.83 4.43 -18.46
C ASP A 76 3.26 4.58 -17.04
N ARG A 77 3.02 5.83 -16.60
CA ARG A 77 2.32 6.14 -15.34
C ARG A 77 0.88 5.63 -15.34
N LEU A 78 0.12 5.84 -16.43
CA LEU A 78 -1.24 5.32 -16.58
C LEU A 78 -1.29 3.79 -16.50
N ARG A 79 -0.35 3.09 -17.14
CA ARG A 79 -0.25 1.63 -17.06
C ARG A 79 -0.01 1.18 -15.62
N TYR A 80 0.94 1.79 -14.94
CA TYR A 80 1.22 1.47 -13.53
C TYR A 80 -0.02 1.63 -12.65
N ILE A 81 -0.70 2.79 -12.75
CA ILE A 81 -1.92 3.07 -11.98
C ILE A 81 -3.00 2.01 -12.26
N LEU A 82 -3.25 1.71 -13.54
CA LEU A 82 -4.31 0.79 -13.94
C LEU A 82 -3.99 -0.67 -13.57
N THR A 83 -2.73 -1.08 -13.64
CA THR A 83 -2.28 -2.38 -13.12
C THR A 83 -2.50 -2.46 -11.61
N ALA A 84 -2.04 -1.47 -10.84
CA ALA A 84 -2.20 -1.44 -9.38
C ALA A 84 -3.68 -1.45 -8.96
N GLN A 85 -4.55 -0.79 -9.71
CA GLN A 85 -6.00 -0.84 -9.47
C GLN A 85 -6.63 -2.19 -9.83
N ARG A 86 -6.20 -2.81 -10.94
CA ARG A 86 -6.78 -4.07 -11.44
C ARG A 86 -6.33 -5.27 -10.62
N ASP A 87 -5.03 -5.35 -10.33
CA ASP A 87 -4.40 -6.54 -9.77
C ASP A 87 -4.28 -6.47 -8.24
N HIS A 88 -4.30 -5.26 -7.66
CA HIS A 88 -4.04 -5.04 -6.24
C HIS A 88 -5.06 -4.12 -5.56
N TYR A 89 -6.13 -3.72 -6.25
CA TYR A 89 -7.21 -2.86 -5.74
C TYR A 89 -6.71 -1.62 -4.96
N THR A 90 -5.57 -1.07 -5.37
CA THR A 90 -4.85 -0.09 -4.56
C THR A 90 -5.61 1.25 -4.52
N PRO A 91 -5.86 1.83 -3.33
CA PRO A 91 -6.50 3.14 -3.21
C PRO A 91 -5.68 4.25 -3.88
N LEU A 92 -6.36 5.23 -4.49
CA LEU A 92 -5.71 6.32 -5.26
C LEU A 92 -4.67 7.11 -4.46
N LYS A 93 -4.89 7.28 -3.15
CA LYS A 93 -3.95 7.97 -2.26
C LYS A 93 -2.61 7.22 -2.18
N VAL A 94 -2.65 5.91 -2.04
CA VAL A 94 -1.46 5.04 -1.95
C VAL A 94 -0.73 5.02 -3.29
N ILE A 95 -1.46 4.94 -4.40
CA ILE A 95 -0.86 5.02 -5.74
C ILE A 95 -0.15 6.37 -5.95
N ARG A 96 -0.72 7.47 -5.44
CA ARG A 96 -0.08 8.80 -5.51
C ARG A 96 1.26 8.81 -4.78
N GLU A 97 1.29 8.31 -3.55
CA GLU A 97 2.51 8.21 -2.74
C GLU A 97 3.58 7.32 -3.40
N GLN A 98 3.17 6.19 -3.99
CA GLN A 98 4.07 5.31 -4.75
C GLN A 98 4.69 6.02 -5.95
N LEU A 99 3.89 6.77 -6.70
CA LEU A 99 4.35 7.52 -7.86
C LEU A 99 5.30 8.66 -7.47
N ASP A 100 5.05 9.34 -6.34
CA ASP A 100 5.93 10.39 -5.82
C ASP A 100 7.29 9.82 -5.35
N ALA A 101 7.30 8.61 -4.78
CA ALA A 101 8.51 7.88 -4.43
C ALA A 101 9.32 7.46 -5.68
N MET A 102 8.64 7.04 -6.76
CA MET A 102 9.28 6.73 -8.04
C MET A 102 9.89 7.97 -8.70
N ASP A 103 9.17 9.10 -8.69
CA ASP A 103 9.62 10.36 -9.29
C ASP A 103 10.81 10.99 -8.54
N SER A 104 10.89 10.80 -7.23
CA SER A 104 12.00 11.29 -6.39
C SER A 104 13.26 10.41 -6.47
N GLY A 105 13.24 9.31 -7.23
CA GLY A 105 14.39 8.44 -7.46
C GLY A 105 14.71 7.50 -6.30
N GLN A 106 13.82 7.36 -5.31
CA GLN A 106 13.97 6.44 -4.19
C GLN A 106 13.42 5.06 -4.55
N VAL A 107 14.06 4.37 -5.49
CA VAL A 107 13.70 2.99 -5.91
C VAL A 107 13.89 1.99 -4.76
N THR A 108 14.67 2.34 -3.74
CA THR A 108 14.83 1.55 -2.49
C THR A 108 13.58 1.58 -1.61
N ALA A 109 12.65 2.51 -1.83
CA ALA A 109 11.41 2.61 -1.06
C ALA A 109 10.35 1.60 -1.51
N ILE A 110 10.52 0.87 -2.61
CA ILE A 110 9.49 -0.06 -3.12
C ILE A 110 9.29 -1.26 -2.17
N VAL A 111 10.31 -1.59 -1.38
CA VAL A 111 10.23 -2.63 -0.34
C VAL A 111 9.95 -2.03 1.05
N SER A 112 10.33 -0.77 1.32
CA SER A 112 10.08 -0.12 2.62
C SER A 112 8.75 0.61 2.72
N SER A 113 8.14 1.04 1.61
CA SER A 113 6.88 1.79 1.60
C SER A 113 5.63 0.92 1.72
N GLN A 114 5.75 -0.41 1.53
CA GLN A 114 4.71 -1.33 1.98
C GLN A 114 4.67 -1.42 3.53
N ALA A 115 5.78 -1.09 4.20
CA ALA A 115 5.88 -1.08 5.66
C ALA A 115 5.71 0.32 6.28
N GLU A 116 5.78 1.40 5.49
CA GLU A 116 5.76 2.80 5.98
C GLU A 116 4.46 3.56 5.69
N ALA A 117 3.44 2.92 5.10
CA ALA A 117 2.10 3.45 5.19
C ALA A 117 1.68 3.40 6.66
N LEU A 118 1.65 4.55 7.32
CA LEU A 118 0.90 4.74 8.57
C LEU A 118 -0.50 4.20 8.30
N ILE A 119 -0.78 2.99 8.79
CA ILE A 119 -2.05 2.32 8.58
C ILE A 119 -3.09 3.23 9.20
N SER A 120 -3.83 3.93 8.35
CA SER A 120 -4.81 4.92 8.80
C SER A 120 -5.99 4.15 9.40
N ALA A 121 -6.64 4.68 10.43
CA ALA A 121 -7.81 4.03 11.05
C ALA A 121 -8.89 3.64 10.01
N GLU A 122 -9.02 4.41 8.92
CA GLU A 122 -9.92 4.12 7.80
C GLU A 122 -9.57 2.83 7.03
N GLN A 123 -8.29 2.44 6.98
CA GLN A 123 -7.84 1.19 6.35
C GLN A 123 -8.08 -0.04 7.24
N LEU A 124 -8.43 0.18 8.51
CA LEU A 124 -8.72 -0.88 9.49
C LEU A 124 -10.22 -1.09 9.68
N ARG A 125 -11.07 -0.42 8.88
CA ARG A 125 -12.52 -0.62 8.92
C ARG A 125 -12.87 -2.00 8.38
N ALA A 126 -13.91 -2.61 8.96
CA ALA A 126 -14.38 -3.93 8.55
C ALA A 126 -14.70 -3.98 7.04
N PRO A 127 -14.34 -5.07 6.32
CA PRO A 127 -14.61 -5.21 4.91
C PRO A 127 -16.11 -5.19 4.59
N VAL A 128 -16.44 -4.84 3.34
CA VAL A 128 -17.77 -5.13 2.78
C VAL A 128 -17.92 -6.65 2.71
N VAL A 129 -18.98 -7.20 3.31
CA VAL A 129 -19.23 -8.64 3.37
C VAL A 129 -19.41 -9.20 1.94
N THR A 130 -18.32 -9.67 1.35
CA THR A 130 -18.32 -10.54 0.17
C THR A 130 -18.22 -11.97 0.65
N ARG A 131 -19.18 -12.81 0.27
CA ARG A 131 -19.13 -14.25 0.53
C ARG A 131 -18.37 -14.93 -0.60
N LEU A 132 -17.20 -15.47 -0.27
CA LEU A 132 -16.33 -16.18 -1.20
C LEU A 132 -16.26 -17.66 -0.82
N THR A 133 -16.21 -18.53 -1.82
CA THR A 133 -15.89 -19.94 -1.61
C THR A 133 -14.38 -20.15 -1.52
N ASP A 134 -13.94 -21.34 -1.11
CA ASP A 134 -12.53 -21.74 -1.15
C ASP A 134 -11.94 -21.68 -2.57
N ALA A 135 -12.74 -22.04 -3.57
CA ALA A 135 -12.39 -21.87 -4.99
C ALA A 135 -12.17 -20.40 -5.36
N ASP A 136 -13.07 -19.51 -4.97
CA ASP A 136 -12.96 -18.08 -5.25
C ASP A 136 -11.70 -17.47 -4.60
N VAL A 137 -11.41 -17.85 -3.36
CA VAL A 137 -10.21 -17.39 -2.64
C VAL A 137 -8.94 -17.92 -3.31
N ALA A 138 -8.93 -19.20 -3.71
CA ALA A 138 -7.80 -19.80 -4.41
C ALA A 138 -7.50 -19.07 -5.73
N ASP A 139 -8.54 -18.84 -6.54
CA ASP A 139 -8.42 -18.16 -7.83
C ASP A 139 -7.91 -16.73 -7.66
N GLN A 140 -8.48 -15.97 -6.71
CA GLN A 140 -8.08 -14.58 -6.47
C GLN A 140 -6.69 -14.44 -5.86
N ALA A 141 -6.28 -15.37 -4.99
CA ALA A 141 -4.96 -15.37 -4.38
C ALA A 141 -3.87 -16.05 -5.24
N GLY A 142 -4.22 -16.54 -6.44
CA GLY A 142 -3.30 -17.20 -7.36
C GLY A 142 -2.74 -18.52 -6.81
N THR A 143 -3.55 -19.29 -6.10
CA THR A 143 -3.17 -20.57 -5.47
C THR A 143 -4.17 -21.68 -5.76
N THR A 144 -4.06 -22.82 -5.08
CA THR A 144 -4.95 -23.98 -5.24
C THR A 144 -5.86 -24.17 -4.04
N GLN A 145 -7.03 -24.79 -4.23
CA GLN A 145 -7.94 -25.16 -3.13
C GLN A 145 -7.27 -26.08 -2.10
N GLU A 146 -6.35 -26.95 -2.54
CA GLU A 146 -5.54 -27.76 -1.61
C GLU A 146 -4.69 -26.88 -0.68
N ASN A 147 -4.15 -25.77 -1.20
CA ASN A 147 -3.40 -24.82 -0.38
C ASN A 147 -4.31 -24.07 0.59
N ILE A 148 -5.51 -23.67 0.15
CA ILE A 148 -6.53 -23.09 1.03
C ILE A 148 -6.84 -24.04 2.19
N ALA A 149 -7.08 -25.32 1.90
CA ALA A 149 -7.33 -26.34 2.93
C ALA A 149 -6.15 -26.48 3.91
N LYS A 150 -4.90 -26.40 3.44
CA LYS A 150 -3.71 -26.40 4.30
C LYS A 150 -3.68 -25.17 5.21
N LEU A 151 -3.92 -23.97 4.67
CA LEU A 151 -3.92 -22.73 5.46
C LEU A 151 -5.06 -22.71 6.49
N VAL A 152 -6.24 -23.25 6.15
CA VAL A 152 -7.33 -23.50 7.10
C VAL A 152 -6.91 -24.48 8.20
N SER A 153 -6.25 -25.58 7.85
CA SER A 153 -5.83 -26.61 8.81
C SER A 153 -4.82 -26.09 9.86
N VAL A 154 -3.97 -25.15 9.46
CA VAL A 154 -3.00 -24.47 10.33
C VAL A 154 -3.67 -23.33 11.12
N GLY A 155 -4.87 -22.94 10.71
CA GLY A 155 -5.71 -21.92 11.33
C GLY A 155 -5.36 -20.51 10.92
N LEU A 156 -4.71 -20.31 9.77
CA LEU A 156 -4.31 -19.00 9.27
C LEU A 156 -5.52 -18.18 8.79
N ILE A 157 -6.43 -18.85 8.08
CA ILE A 157 -7.76 -18.35 7.70
C ILE A 157 -8.83 -19.30 8.24
N LYS A 158 -10.06 -18.84 8.33
CA LYS A 158 -11.18 -19.67 8.79
C LYS A 158 -12.49 -19.20 8.15
N PRO A 159 -13.27 -20.11 7.54
CA PRO A 159 -14.57 -19.74 7.02
C PRO A 159 -15.54 -19.35 8.15
N ASP A 160 -16.51 -18.52 7.80
CA ASP A 160 -17.65 -18.16 8.65
C ASP A 160 -18.54 -19.38 8.96
N PRO A 161 -19.56 -19.25 9.85
CA PRO A 161 -20.47 -20.35 10.16
C PRO A 161 -21.25 -20.92 8.96
N ALA A 162 -21.37 -20.16 7.87
CA ALA A 162 -22.02 -20.58 6.63
C ALA A 162 -21.03 -21.21 5.62
N GLY A 163 -19.73 -21.27 5.96
CA GLY A 163 -18.69 -21.88 5.13
C GLY A 163 -18.03 -20.91 4.14
N PHE A 164 -18.25 -19.60 4.26
CA PHE A 164 -17.71 -18.59 3.34
C PHE A 164 -16.51 -17.84 3.92
N PHE A 165 -15.68 -17.33 3.02
CA PHE A 165 -14.54 -16.46 3.28
C PHE A 165 -14.86 -15.03 2.83
N ASP A 166 -14.02 -14.07 3.22
CA ASP A 166 -14.12 -12.66 2.82
C ASP A 166 -12.87 -12.15 2.08
N THR A 167 -12.82 -10.86 1.78
CA THR A 167 -11.66 -10.24 1.09
C THR A 167 -10.39 -10.21 1.94
N ASP A 168 -10.51 -10.24 3.27
CA ASP A 168 -9.35 -10.26 4.15
C ASP A 168 -8.70 -11.64 4.10
N ASP A 169 -9.49 -12.72 4.01
CA ASP A 169 -8.98 -14.06 3.75
C ASP A 169 -8.15 -14.13 2.46
N VAL A 170 -8.61 -13.51 1.37
CA VAL A 170 -7.84 -13.41 0.11
C VAL A 170 -6.51 -12.69 0.32
N SER A 171 -6.52 -11.59 1.07
CA SER A 171 -5.32 -10.81 1.38
C SER A 171 -4.32 -11.61 2.23
N ILE A 172 -4.82 -12.34 3.23
CA ILE A 172 -4.01 -13.22 4.10
C ILE A 172 -3.39 -14.35 3.29
N VAL A 173 -4.16 -15.01 2.42
CA VAL A 173 -3.66 -16.11 1.58
C VAL A 173 -2.62 -15.61 0.59
N SER A 174 -2.86 -14.48 -0.07
CA SER A 174 -1.92 -13.90 -1.03
C SER A 174 -0.58 -13.57 -0.38
N ALA A 175 -0.62 -12.99 0.84
CA ALA A 175 0.58 -12.71 1.62
C ALA A 175 1.29 -13.99 2.06
N ALA A 176 0.55 -15.02 2.48
CA ALA A 176 1.11 -16.32 2.87
C ALA A 176 1.85 -16.98 1.70
N VAL A 177 1.23 -17.04 0.51
CA VAL A 177 1.82 -17.59 -0.71
C VAL A 177 3.09 -16.82 -1.10
N ALA A 178 3.06 -15.50 -1.00
CA ALA A 178 4.25 -14.68 -1.26
C ALA A 178 5.38 -14.99 -0.26
N LEU A 179 5.08 -15.13 1.04
CA LEU A 179 6.08 -15.47 2.07
C LEU A 179 6.65 -16.88 1.88
N GLU A 180 5.84 -17.85 1.47
CA GLU A 180 6.30 -19.20 1.14
C GLU A 180 7.34 -19.19 0.01
N SER A 181 7.23 -18.27 -0.96
CA SER A 181 8.24 -18.10 -2.02
C SER A 181 9.61 -17.65 -1.51
N PHE A 182 9.66 -17.03 -0.32
CA PHE A 182 10.89 -16.69 0.40
C PHE A 182 11.37 -17.80 1.35
N GLY A 183 10.71 -18.95 1.36
CA GLY A 183 11.07 -20.12 2.17
C GLY A 183 10.48 -20.13 3.58
N LEU A 184 9.46 -19.30 3.88
CA LEU A 184 8.74 -19.39 5.14
C LEU A 184 7.76 -20.58 5.11
N GLU A 185 7.80 -21.42 6.14
CA GLU A 185 6.89 -22.56 6.25
C GLU A 185 5.67 -22.24 7.14
N ALA A 186 4.70 -23.15 7.13
CA ALA A 186 3.46 -23.05 7.90
C ALA A 186 3.67 -22.77 9.41
N ARG A 187 4.77 -23.25 10.00
CA ARG A 187 5.09 -23.01 11.41
C ARG A 187 5.35 -21.52 11.69
N GLN A 188 6.09 -20.85 10.81
CA GLN A 188 6.42 -19.43 10.91
C GLN A 188 5.16 -18.59 10.67
N LEU A 189 4.34 -18.96 9.68
CA LEU A 189 3.04 -18.31 9.44
C LEU A 189 2.13 -18.42 10.66
N LYS A 190 2.08 -19.59 11.32
CA LYS A 190 1.34 -19.78 12.56
C LYS A 190 1.87 -18.90 13.70
N SER A 191 3.18 -18.69 13.77
CA SER A 191 3.79 -17.78 14.76
C SER A 191 3.36 -16.33 14.52
N LEU A 192 3.38 -15.85 13.28
CA LEU A 192 2.90 -14.51 12.89
C LEU A 192 1.44 -14.32 13.25
N ARG A 193 0.58 -15.29 12.92
CA ARG A 193 -0.84 -15.29 13.29
C ARG A 193 -1.04 -15.21 14.82
N ASN A 194 -0.26 -15.97 15.58
CA ASN A 194 -0.33 -15.93 17.04
C ASN A 194 0.10 -14.57 17.60
N ALA A 195 1.09 -13.90 16.98
CA ALA A 195 1.49 -12.55 17.36
C ALA A 195 0.38 -11.54 17.07
N ALA A 196 -0.25 -11.59 15.90
CA ALA A 196 -1.39 -10.76 15.54
C ALA A 196 -2.56 -10.92 16.52
N ARG A 197 -2.89 -12.17 16.91
CA ARG A 197 -3.93 -12.43 17.91
C ARG A 197 -3.63 -11.79 19.26
N ARG A 198 -2.38 -11.87 19.74
CA ARG A 198 -1.98 -11.21 20.99
C ARG A 198 -2.10 -9.68 20.91
N GLN A 199 -1.76 -9.08 19.76
CA GLN A 199 -1.94 -7.64 19.53
C GLN A 199 -3.43 -7.26 19.57
N ALA A 200 -4.29 -8.02 18.91
CA ALA A 200 -5.74 -7.82 18.96
C ALA A 200 -6.32 -7.99 20.37
N ASP A 201 -5.88 -9.01 21.11
CA ASP A 201 -6.28 -9.25 22.50
C ASP A 201 -5.91 -8.05 23.40
N MET A 202 -4.72 -7.47 23.24
CA MET A 202 -4.27 -6.28 23.97
C MET A 202 -5.13 -5.04 23.67
N ILE A 203 -5.46 -4.81 22.40
CA ILE A 203 -6.35 -3.70 21.99
C ILE A 203 -7.74 -3.91 22.58
N SER A 204 -8.25 -5.15 22.51
CA SER A 204 -9.58 -5.51 23.01
C SER A 204 -9.70 -5.29 24.51
N GLN A 205 -8.65 -5.56 25.29
CA GLN A 205 -8.64 -5.30 26.74
C GLN A 205 -8.86 -3.82 27.07
N VAL A 206 -8.39 -2.90 26.23
CA VAL A 206 -8.56 -1.45 26.45
C VAL A 206 -9.90 -0.95 25.91
N ALA A 207 -10.38 -1.49 24.78
CA ALA A 207 -11.64 -1.07 24.18
C ALA A 207 -12.88 -1.65 24.88
N THR A 208 -12.80 -2.86 25.45
CA THR A 208 -13.95 -3.57 26.06
C THR A 208 -14.62 -2.77 27.18
N PRO A 209 -13.91 -2.14 28.13
CA PRO A 209 -14.54 -1.29 29.15
C PRO A 209 -15.34 -0.11 28.58
N VAL A 210 -14.85 0.50 27.49
CA VAL A 210 -15.53 1.62 26.80
C VAL A 210 -16.82 1.13 26.16
N ALA A 211 -16.79 -0.05 25.54
CA ALA A 211 -17.97 -0.68 24.92
C ALA A 211 -19.09 -0.99 25.92
N HIS A 212 -18.75 -1.25 27.18
CA HIS A 212 -19.71 -1.56 28.25
C HIS A 212 -20.17 -0.34 29.06
N SER A 213 -19.75 0.87 28.68
CA SER A 213 -20.18 2.10 29.35
C SER A 213 -21.67 2.39 29.09
N LYS A 214 -22.33 3.12 30.00
CA LYS A 214 -23.78 3.41 29.94
C LYS A 214 -24.18 4.45 28.88
N SER A 215 -23.33 4.73 27.90
CA SER A 215 -23.60 5.70 26.83
C SER A 215 -24.20 5.01 25.61
N ASP A 216 -25.15 5.64 24.94
CA ASP A 216 -25.70 5.15 23.68
C ASP A 216 -24.64 5.11 22.55
N THR A 217 -23.56 5.87 22.70
CA THR A 217 -22.41 5.91 21.76
C THR A 217 -21.28 4.94 22.13
N ALA A 218 -21.43 4.16 23.21
CA ALA A 218 -20.38 3.29 23.73
C ALA A 218 -19.80 2.29 22.69
N PRO A 219 -20.62 1.63 21.84
CA PRO A 219 -20.09 0.70 20.84
C PRO A 219 -19.24 1.40 19.76
N GLN A 220 -19.72 2.53 19.26
CA GLN A 220 -19.02 3.32 18.24
C GLN A 220 -17.69 3.87 18.76
N GLN A 221 -17.69 4.37 20.01
CA GLN A 221 -16.47 4.86 20.67
C GLN A 221 -15.45 3.75 20.90
N ALA A 222 -15.89 2.54 21.26
CA ALA A 222 -15.01 1.41 21.42
C ALA A 222 -14.42 0.93 20.08
N GLU A 223 -15.21 0.94 19.01
CA GLU A 223 -14.75 0.63 17.66
C GLU A 223 -13.71 1.65 17.18
N GLU A 224 -13.99 2.94 17.31
CA GLU A 224 -13.07 4.01 16.93
C GLU A 224 -11.76 3.94 17.73
N LEU A 225 -11.85 3.73 19.04
CA LEU A 225 -10.68 3.53 19.90
C LEU A 225 -9.86 2.30 19.47
N SER A 226 -10.54 1.20 19.14
CA SER A 226 -9.88 -0.03 18.65
C SER A 226 -9.12 0.22 17.35
N GLN A 227 -9.73 0.92 16.39
CA GLN A 227 -9.10 1.28 15.12
C GLN A 227 -7.89 2.20 15.30
N GLN A 228 -8.00 3.21 16.18
CA GLN A 228 -6.89 4.12 16.50
C GLN A 228 -5.73 3.37 17.16
N MET A 229 -6.01 2.48 18.12
CA MET A 229 -4.98 1.68 18.78
C MET A 229 -4.33 0.68 17.82
N ALA A 230 -5.10 0.02 16.96
CA ALA A 230 -4.58 -0.90 15.95
C ALA A 230 -3.60 -0.20 15.00
N ALA A 231 -3.95 1.00 14.52
CA ALA A 231 -3.06 1.83 13.69
C ALA A 231 -1.71 2.11 14.39
N LEU A 232 -1.75 2.52 15.67
CA LEU A 232 -0.54 2.80 16.45
C LEU A 232 0.31 1.55 16.70
N VAL A 233 -0.31 0.42 17.05
CA VAL A 233 0.38 -0.84 17.30
C VAL A 233 1.08 -1.34 16.03
N LEU A 234 0.42 -1.27 14.88
CA LEU A 234 1.01 -1.69 13.61
C LEU A 234 2.15 -0.76 13.16
N SER A 235 1.99 0.56 13.34
CA SER A 235 3.07 1.53 13.06
C SER A 235 4.29 1.30 13.95
N LEU A 236 4.09 1.02 15.24
CA LEU A 236 5.16 0.67 16.17
C LEU A 236 5.83 -0.63 15.74
N HIS A 237 5.04 -1.67 15.41
CA HIS A 237 5.55 -2.96 14.98
C HIS A 237 6.44 -2.84 13.74
N GLY A 238 5.98 -2.13 12.69
CA GLY A 238 6.77 -1.89 11.49
C GLY A 238 8.09 -1.16 11.78
N THR A 239 8.06 -0.16 12.67
CA THR A 239 9.26 0.59 13.08
C THR A 239 10.25 -0.28 13.86
N LEU A 240 9.75 -1.14 14.75
CA LEU A 240 10.57 -2.09 15.51
C LEU A 240 11.24 -3.10 14.57
N VAL A 241 10.47 -3.74 13.67
CA VAL A 241 11.01 -4.68 12.68
C VAL A 241 12.09 -4.02 11.83
N LYS A 242 11.85 -2.79 11.34
CA LYS A 242 12.85 -2.02 10.59
C LYS A 242 14.12 -1.77 11.39
N THR A 243 13.99 -1.49 12.68
CA THR A 243 15.13 -1.21 13.57
C THR A 243 15.96 -2.47 13.82
N GLU A 244 15.31 -3.57 14.17
CA GLU A 244 15.97 -4.87 14.41
C GLU A 244 16.70 -5.36 13.15
N LEU A 245 16.07 -5.28 11.97
CA LEU A 245 16.71 -5.66 10.71
C LEU A 245 17.93 -4.77 10.40
N ARG A 246 17.84 -3.45 10.67
CA ARG A 246 18.98 -2.56 10.46
C ARG A 246 20.15 -2.92 11.36
N ASP A 247 19.88 -3.31 12.60
CA ASP A 247 20.92 -3.65 13.58
C ASP A 247 21.56 -5.01 13.27
N GLU A 248 20.78 -5.99 12.80
CA GLU A 248 21.28 -7.30 12.35
C GLU A 248 22.21 -7.21 11.12
N PHE A 249 21.89 -6.34 10.16
CA PHE A 249 22.66 -6.17 8.91
C PHE A 249 23.62 -4.99 8.93
N ARG A 250 23.94 -4.44 10.11
CA ARG A 250 24.94 -3.38 10.24
C ARG A 250 26.35 -3.98 10.10
N PRO A 251 27.20 -3.46 9.19
CA PRO A 251 28.57 -3.93 9.04
C PRO A 251 29.47 -3.55 10.23
#